data_AF-Q8MR01-F1
#
_entry.id   AF-Q8MR01-F1
#
_cell.length_a   1.000
_cell.length_b   1.000
_cell.length_c   1.000
_cell.angle_alpha   90.00
_cell.angle_beta   90.00
_cell.angle_gamma   90.00
#
_symmetry.space_group_name_H-M   'P 1'
#
loop_
_entity.id
_entity.type
_entity.pdbx_description
1 polymer ?
#
loop_
_entity_poly.entity_id
_entity_poly.type
_entity_poly.pdbx_seq_one_letter_code
_entity_poly.pdbx_strand_id
1 'polypeptide(L)'
;MTESVELMNKYGEPLRYDRNFTGPRQRDRSCTDVPCLLLFVLFLGGWAFIAQYAIRNGDLNKLLVPTDSFNRKCGMDSGVLNKKNLFFFDLNQCIDPLVPITGCDTPQVCVETCPRETFVWDTMKDKQSFAELHSRLICLSEEHKAQIRTKSDIQDAINQNQCARWYIKSAPFLKRCLFEFSQGVCDYIPSFLLNGGRSRRELHMLPGNATTEVQMQADVMYQKMTDAQALVVPQANGKQTPVDEEPIIQCKRRLNEAVIKEKMMQTDTRLAKLVGNMVAHFYNGTNDAQLLGEKIVEDLVNSWSIVLVACFCTLVASLIYIALMRWLSAPILWFSIFGVLIGLLVGIYFSVKQYIHWENTPTVPVHGLNLHSTVKNVLQNQNTWLYLSIFVGVCFVVILLLVIVLRKRIRIAIALTKEGSKAVSSVISTVFFPIFS
;
A
#
# COMPACT_ATOMS: atom_id res chain seq x y z
N MET A 1 -41.30 61.52 -22.96
CA MET A 1 -40.22 61.90 -23.92
C MET A 1 -38.87 62.09 -23.21
N THR A 2 -38.85 62.57 -21.97
CA THR A 2 -37.63 62.69 -21.14
C THR A 2 -37.06 61.35 -20.68
N GLU A 3 -37.92 60.40 -20.29
CA GLU A 3 -37.50 59.07 -19.81
C GLU A 3 -36.75 58.23 -20.87
N SER A 4 -37.17 58.32 -22.14
CA SER A 4 -36.50 57.64 -23.26
C SER A 4 -35.12 58.21 -23.58
N VAL A 5 -34.90 59.50 -23.31
CA VAL A 5 -33.61 60.17 -23.54
C VAL A 5 -32.62 59.85 -22.42
N GLU A 6 -33.08 59.77 -21.17
CA GLU A 6 -32.24 59.30 -20.05
C GLU A 6 -31.82 57.84 -20.22
N LEU A 7 -32.75 56.98 -20.67
CA LEU A 7 -32.42 55.56 -20.93
C LEU A 7 -31.38 55.41 -22.04
N MET A 8 -31.48 56.21 -23.11
CA MET A 8 -30.50 56.21 -24.19
C MET A 8 -29.13 56.74 -23.77
N ASN A 9 -29.06 57.78 -22.93
CA ASN A 9 -27.80 58.27 -22.39
C ASN A 9 -27.13 57.27 -21.43
N LYS A 10 -27.94 56.45 -20.73
CA LYS A 10 -27.42 55.47 -19.75
C LYS A 10 -27.02 54.13 -20.36
N TYR A 11 -27.76 53.64 -21.37
CA TYR A 11 -27.59 52.29 -21.92
C TYR A 11 -27.21 52.27 -23.41
N GLY A 12 -27.16 53.42 -24.07
CA GLY A 12 -26.90 53.53 -25.50
C GLY A 12 -28.13 53.24 -26.37
N GLU A 13 -27.96 53.33 -27.69
CA GLU A 13 -29.01 52.95 -28.64
C GLU A 13 -29.29 51.44 -28.59
N PRO A 14 -30.57 51.01 -28.58
CA PRO A 14 -30.91 49.60 -28.65
C PRO A 14 -30.41 48.99 -29.96
N LEU A 15 -29.70 47.86 -29.84
CA LEU A 15 -29.21 47.09 -30.99
C LEU A 15 -30.39 46.72 -31.89
N ARG A 16 -30.40 47.26 -33.11
CA ARG A 16 -31.40 46.89 -34.11
C ARG A 16 -31.05 45.53 -34.70
N TYR A 17 -32.08 44.73 -34.97
CA TYR A 17 -31.93 43.45 -35.64
C TYR A 17 -31.38 43.67 -37.06
N ASP A 18 -30.10 43.35 -37.25
CA ASP A 18 -29.45 43.38 -38.54
C ASP A 18 -29.67 42.06 -39.27
N ARG A 19 -30.48 42.09 -40.34
CA ARG A 19 -30.77 40.93 -41.20
C ARG A 19 -29.52 40.40 -41.92
N ASN A 20 -28.50 41.22 -42.06
CA ASN A 20 -27.22 40.86 -42.67
C ASN A 20 -26.14 40.49 -41.64
N PHE A 21 -26.51 40.39 -40.35
CA PHE A 21 -25.63 39.88 -39.31
C PHE A 21 -25.36 38.39 -39.53
N THR A 22 -24.42 38.13 -40.41
CA THR A 22 -23.64 36.90 -40.40
C THR A 22 -22.88 36.93 -39.09
N GLY A 23 -23.24 36.05 -38.14
CA GLY A 23 -22.64 36.02 -36.80
C GLY A 23 -21.11 35.81 -36.81
N PRO A 24 -20.49 35.20 -35.79
CA PRO A 24 -19.04 34.98 -35.79
C PRO A 24 -18.59 33.87 -36.78
N ARG A 25 -19.04 33.92 -38.02
CA ARG A 25 -18.70 33.07 -39.18
C ARG A 25 -17.81 33.80 -40.19
N GLN A 26 -17.54 35.10 -40.04
CA GLN A 26 -16.77 35.92 -41.01
C GLN A 26 -15.25 35.64 -41.06
N ARG A 27 -14.77 34.61 -40.36
CA ARG A 27 -13.38 34.16 -40.45
C ARG A 27 -13.43 32.68 -40.75
N ASP A 28 -12.86 32.25 -41.87
CA ASP A 28 -12.69 30.83 -42.18
C ASP A 28 -12.11 30.14 -40.96
N ARG A 29 -12.95 29.35 -40.27
CA ARG A 29 -12.56 28.64 -39.07
C ARG A 29 -11.70 27.47 -39.52
N SER A 30 -10.41 27.70 -39.70
CA SER A 30 -9.45 26.61 -39.84
C SER A 30 -9.32 25.91 -38.49
N CYS A 31 -9.13 24.58 -38.52
CA CYS A 31 -8.81 23.82 -37.31
C CYS A 31 -7.51 24.39 -36.72
N THR A 32 -7.65 25.24 -35.71
CA THR A 32 -6.53 25.55 -34.83
C THR A 32 -6.25 24.27 -34.03
N ASP A 33 -4.99 23.98 -33.76
CA ASP A 33 -4.52 22.86 -32.92
C ASP A 33 -4.38 21.49 -33.63
N VAL A 34 -4.36 21.42 -34.97
CA VAL A 34 -4.02 20.17 -35.71
C VAL A 34 -2.66 19.57 -35.26
N PRO A 35 -1.58 20.36 -35.08
CA PRO A 35 -0.32 19.81 -34.58
C PRO A 35 -0.43 19.26 -33.15
N CYS A 36 -1.23 19.89 -32.29
CA CYS A 36 -1.47 19.41 -30.92
C CYS A 36 -2.33 18.14 -30.91
N LEU A 37 -3.32 18.04 -31.81
CA LEU A 37 -4.12 16.84 -31.98
C LEU A 37 -3.26 15.66 -32.44
N LEU A 38 -2.36 15.88 -33.41
CA LEU A 38 -1.42 14.85 -33.87
C LEU A 38 -0.49 14.39 -32.74
N LEU A 39 0.06 15.33 -31.96
CA LEU A 39 0.89 14.99 -30.79
C LEU A 39 0.10 14.17 -29.75
N PHE A 40 -1.14 14.55 -29.47
CA PHE A 40 -2.00 13.84 -28.54
C PHE A 40 -2.33 12.42 -29.03
N VAL A 41 -2.66 12.24 -30.32
CA VAL A 41 -2.91 10.92 -30.90
C VAL A 41 -1.66 10.04 -30.87
N LEU A 42 -0.48 10.59 -31.17
CA LEU A 42 0.78 9.87 -31.05
C LEU A 42 1.09 9.48 -29.59
N PHE A 43 0.82 10.36 -28.64
CA PHE A 43 0.95 10.06 -27.22
C PHE A 43 0.03 8.92 -26.78
N LEU A 44 -1.25 8.94 -27.18
CA LEU A 44 -2.20 7.85 -26.91
C LEU A 44 -1.75 6.54 -27.58
N GLY A 45 -1.27 6.60 -28.82
CA GLY A 45 -0.72 5.45 -29.52
C GLY A 45 0.51 4.86 -28.81
N GLY A 46 1.41 5.72 -28.31
CA GLY A 46 2.55 5.32 -27.50
C GLY A 46 2.13 4.63 -26.20
N TRP A 47 1.13 5.16 -25.50
CA TRP A 47 0.58 4.51 -24.29
C TRP A 47 -0.08 3.18 -24.60
N ALA A 48 -0.87 3.09 -25.67
CA ALA A 48 -1.48 1.83 -26.10
C ALA A 48 -0.41 0.79 -26.46
N PHE A 49 0.66 1.20 -27.14
CA PHE A 49 1.79 0.35 -27.44
C PHE A 49 2.50 -0.14 -26.17
N ILE A 50 2.81 0.75 -25.22
CA ILE A 50 3.44 0.37 -23.94
C ILE A 50 2.54 -0.61 -23.17
N ALA A 51 1.23 -0.34 -23.10
CA ALA A 51 0.27 -1.23 -22.44
C ALA A 51 0.23 -2.61 -23.12
N GLN A 52 0.16 -2.65 -24.45
CA GLN A 52 0.17 -3.91 -25.20
C GLN A 52 1.49 -4.67 -25.03
N TYR A 53 2.63 -3.97 -25.03
CA TYR A 53 3.94 -4.55 -24.78
C TYR A 53 4.04 -5.14 -23.38
N ALA A 54 3.54 -4.41 -22.36
CA ALA A 54 3.52 -4.87 -20.98
C ALA A 54 2.62 -6.09 -20.79
N ILE A 55 1.47 -6.17 -21.47
CA ILE A 55 0.59 -7.34 -21.41
C ILE A 55 1.24 -8.57 -22.08
N ARG A 56 1.90 -8.38 -23.23
CA ARG A 56 2.50 -9.52 -23.97
C ARG A 56 3.79 -10.04 -23.35
N ASN A 57 4.62 -9.15 -22.80
CA ASN A 57 5.94 -9.50 -22.27
C ASN A 57 5.98 -9.50 -20.73
N GLY A 58 4.90 -9.07 -20.08
CA GLY A 58 4.79 -9.05 -18.63
C GLY A 58 4.63 -10.48 -18.09
N ASP A 59 5.58 -10.89 -17.26
CA ASP A 59 5.49 -12.15 -16.51
C ASP A 59 5.08 -11.83 -15.07
N LEU A 60 3.79 -12.02 -14.77
CA LEU A 60 3.23 -11.80 -13.43
C LEU A 60 3.89 -12.70 -12.38
N ASN A 61 4.46 -13.85 -12.80
CA ASN A 61 5.13 -14.76 -11.88
C ASN A 61 6.38 -14.11 -11.25
N LYS A 62 6.99 -13.11 -11.88
CA LYS A 62 8.08 -12.34 -11.27
C LYS A 62 7.65 -11.50 -10.07
N LEU A 63 6.36 -11.19 -9.93
CA LEU A 63 5.81 -10.45 -8.79
C LEU A 63 5.23 -11.39 -7.72
N LEU A 64 4.76 -12.58 -8.11
CA LEU A 64 4.09 -13.52 -7.21
C LEU A 64 5.00 -14.61 -6.63
N VAL A 65 6.13 -14.93 -7.29
CA VAL A 65 7.06 -15.94 -6.80
C VAL A 65 7.81 -15.43 -5.58
N PRO A 66 7.77 -16.16 -4.45
CA PRO A 66 8.52 -15.79 -3.27
C PRO A 66 10.02 -16.08 -3.45
N THR A 67 10.82 -15.32 -2.73
CA THR A 67 12.28 -15.33 -2.74
C THR A 67 12.79 -15.70 -1.34
N ASP A 68 13.90 -16.40 -1.22
CA ASP A 68 14.52 -16.68 0.09
C ASP A 68 15.38 -15.51 0.61
N SER A 69 16.02 -15.68 1.78
CA SER A 69 16.95 -14.70 2.37
C SER A 69 18.23 -14.47 1.55
N PHE A 70 18.56 -15.35 0.60
CA PHE A 70 19.69 -15.20 -0.32
C PHE A 70 19.29 -14.63 -1.67
N ASN A 71 18.08 -14.06 -1.76
CA ASN A 71 17.50 -13.51 -2.97
C ASN A 71 17.25 -14.52 -4.11
N ARG A 72 17.15 -15.83 -3.78
CA ARG A 72 16.85 -16.87 -4.75
C ARG A 72 15.35 -17.07 -4.88
N LYS A 73 14.83 -17.07 -6.10
CA LYS A 73 13.40 -17.26 -6.41
C LYS A 73 13.04 -18.73 -6.32
N CYS A 74 12.16 -19.06 -5.38
CA CYS A 74 11.73 -20.43 -5.13
C CYS A 74 11.07 -21.03 -6.39
N GLY A 75 11.64 -22.14 -6.88
CA GLY A 75 11.17 -22.82 -8.08
C GLY A 75 11.66 -22.26 -9.42
N MET A 76 12.63 -21.32 -9.42
CA MET A 76 13.15 -20.68 -10.65
C MET A 76 14.69 -20.72 -10.73
N ASP A 77 15.39 -20.38 -9.65
CA ASP A 77 16.86 -20.33 -9.67
C ASP A 77 17.48 -21.73 -9.53
N SER A 78 18.68 -21.94 -10.10
CA SER A 78 19.32 -23.26 -10.21
C SER A 78 19.49 -24.02 -8.89
N GLY A 79 19.70 -23.32 -7.77
CA GLY A 79 19.83 -23.92 -6.44
C GLY A 79 18.51 -24.19 -5.70
N VAL A 80 17.37 -23.70 -6.20
CA VAL A 80 16.05 -23.82 -5.55
C VAL A 80 14.95 -24.19 -6.56
N LEU A 81 15.32 -24.77 -7.70
CA LEU A 81 14.38 -25.12 -8.78
C LEU A 81 13.30 -26.12 -8.34
N ASN A 82 13.68 -27.07 -7.47
CA ASN A 82 12.75 -28.05 -6.90
C ASN A 82 12.02 -27.54 -5.64
N LYS A 83 12.50 -26.44 -5.05
CA LYS A 83 11.98 -25.88 -3.79
C LYS A 83 11.00 -24.75 -4.10
N LYS A 84 9.72 -25.09 -4.30
CA LYS A 84 8.69 -24.15 -4.79
C LYS A 84 8.04 -23.29 -3.71
N ASN A 85 8.11 -23.70 -2.43
CA ASN A 85 7.43 -23.03 -1.33
C ASN A 85 8.42 -22.22 -0.49
N LEU A 86 7.99 -21.11 0.13
CA LEU A 86 8.78 -20.29 1.04
C LEU A 86 8.36 -20.53 2.49
N PHE A 87 9.32 -20.81 3.35
CA PHE A 87 9.14 -21.00 4.78
C PHE A 87 9.80 -19.84 5.56
N PHE A 88 9.12 -19.36 6.61
CA PHE A 88 9.60 -18.30 7.50
C PHE A 88 10.01 -18.87 8.85
N PHE A 89 11.15 -18.44 9.38
CA PHE A 89 11.66 -18.96 10.66
C PHE A 89 10.82 -18.53 11.87
N ASP A 90 10.26 -17.32 11.83
CA ASP A 90 9.39 -16.82 12.89
C ASP A 90 8.18 -16.13 12.27
N LEU A 91 7.06 -16.85 12.23
CA LEU A 91 5.84 -16.31 11.64
C LEU A 91 5.24 -15.17 12.47
N ASN A 92 5.57 -15.04 13.76
CA ASN A 92 4.98 -14.02 14.63
C ASN A 92 5.41 -12.60 14.24
N GLN A 93 6.65 -12.45 13.75
CA GLN A 93 7.16 -11.17 13.25
C GLN A 93 6.57 -10.80 11.87
N CYS A 94 5.85 -11.73 11.25
CA CYS A 94 5.25 -11.59 9.93
C CYS A 94 3.72 -11.41 9.94
N ILE A 95 3.08 -11.41 11.11
CA ILE A 95 1.60 -11.29 11.24
C ILE A 95 1.15 -9.83 11.33
N ASP A 96 2.07 -8.86 11.45
CA ASP A 96 1.69 -7.46 11.56
C ASP A 96 1.05 -6.92 10.25
N PRO A 97 -0.05 -6.13 10.32
CA PRO A 97 -0.72 -5.58 9.14
C PRO A 97 0.15 -4.68 8.26
N LEU A 98 1.29 -4.20 8.77
CA LEU A 98 2.25 -3.37 8.02
C LEU A 98 3.26 -4.19 7.20
N VAL A 99 3.30 -5.52 7.33
CA VAL A 99 4.26 -6.41 6.66
C VAL A 99 4.26 -6.30 5.12
N PRO A 100 3.15 -6.01 4.40
CA PRO A 100 3.20 -5.72 2.97
C PRO A 100 4.07 -4.51 2.61
N ILE A 101 4.23 -3.57 3.56
CA ILE A 101 4.98 -2.33 3.41
C ILE A 101 6.39 -2.48 4.00
N THR A 102 6.52 -2.85 5.28
CA THR A 102 7.82 -2.91 5.99
C THR A 102 8.60 -4.19 5.71
N GLY A 103 7.89 -5.29 5.43
CA GLY A 103 8.47 -6.61 5.34
C GLY A 103 8.57 -7.40 6.61
N CYS A 104 8.98 -8.66 6.45
CA CYS A 104 9.38 -9.54 7.54
C CYS A 104 10.89 -9.48 7.74
N ASP A 105 11.35 -9.22 8.97
CA ASP A 105 12.78 -9.20 9.34
C ASP A 105 13.29 -10.59 9.76
N THR A 106 12.64 -11.65 9.29
CA THR A 106 12.94 -13.03 9.68
C THR A 106 13.64 -13.78 8.56
N PRO A 107 14.62 -14.66 8.88
CA PRO A 107 15.19 -15.55 7.89
C PRO A 107 14.11 -16.40 7.23
N GLN A 108 14.22 -16.54 5.91
CA GLN A 108 13.25 -17.23 5.06
C GLN A 108 13.98 -18.13 4.07
N VAL A 109 13.47 -19.34 3.85
CA VAL A 109 14.14 -20.36 3.02
C VAL A 109 13.15 -21.05 2.10
N CYS A 110 13.57 -21.34 0.87
CA CYS A 110 12.78 -22.16 -0.04
C CYS A 110 12.79 -23.61 0.45
N VAL A 111 11.61 -24.23 0.50
CA VAL A 111 11.39 -25.64 0.83
C VAL A 111 10.59 -26.31 -0.28
N GLU A 112 10.79 -27.61 -0.46
CA GLU A 112 10.04 -28.40 -1.44
C GLU A 112 8.60 -28.61 -0.97
N THR A 113 8.42 -29.08 0.27
CA THR A 113 7.13 -29.27 0.91
C THR A 113 7.09 -28.53 2.24
N CYS A 114 5.93 -27.99 2.58
CA CYS A 114 5.71 -27.36 3.88
C CYS A 114 5.72 -28.42 5.01
N PRO A 115 6.22 -28.08 6.21
CA PRO A 115 6.33 -29.04 7.30
C PRO A 115 4.95 -29.56 7.71
N ARG A 116 4.80 -30.89 7.74
CA ARG A 116 3.56 -31.60 8.11
C ARG A 116 3.46 -31.92 9.60
N GLU A 117 4.55 -31.75 10.32
CA GLU A 117 4.65 -32.01 11.75
C GLU A 117 5.17 -30.77 12.46
N THR A 118 4.91 -30.70 13.77
CA THR A 118 5.40 -29.63 14.63
C THR A 118 6.76 -30.03 15.20
N PHE A 119 7.70 -29.10 15.19
CA PHE A 119 9.03 -29.24 15.76
C PHE A 119 9.28 -28.10 16.75
N VAL A 120 9.73 -28.43 17.96
CA VAL A 120 10.09 -27.44 18.98
C VAL A 120 11.36 -27.89 19.66
N TRP A 121 12.48 -27.26 19.31
CA TRP A 121 13.81 -27.64 19.81
C TRP A 121 13.85 -27.78 21.34
N ASP A 122 13.34 -26.79 22.07
CA ASP A 122 13.39 -26.73 23.53
C ASP A 122 12.73 -27.93 24.23
N THR A 123 11.72 -28.53 23.59
CA THR A 123 10.98 -29.67 24.14
C THR A 123 11.48 -31.03 23.65
N MET A 124 12.12 -31.05 22.47
CA MET A 124 12.53 -32.28 21.79
C MET A 124 14.00 -32.63 21.99
N LYS A 125 14.86 -31.65 22.33
CA LYS A 125 16.31 -31.83 22.48
C LYS A 125 16.70 -32.96 23.44
N ASP A 126 15.93 -33.16 24.50
CA ASP A 126 16.20 -34.15 25.56
C ASP A 126 15.49 -35.49 25.30
N LYS A 127 14.44 -35.50 24.47
CA LYS A 127 13.57 -36.67 24.24
C LYS A 127 13.95 -37.48 22.99
N GLN A 128 14.57 -36.84 22.00
CA GLN A 128 14.84 -37.45 20.70
C GLN A 128 16.33 -37.71 20.46
N SER A 129 16.62 -38.65 19.55
CA SER A 129 17.99 -38.93 19.09
C SER A 129 18.52 -37.79 18.21
N PHE A 130 19.84 -37.66 18.09
CA PHE A 130 20.45 -36.64 17.23
C PHE A 130 20.03 -36.80 15.76
N ALA A 131 19.96 -38.02 15.24
CA ALA A 131 19.57 -38.29 13.86
C ALA A 131 18.15 -37.82 13.55
N GLU A 132 17.21 -38.05 14.47
CA GLU A 132 15.82 -37.61 14.33
C GLU A 132 15.73 -36.07 14.32
N LEU A 133 16.42 -35.42 15.26
CA LEU A 133 16.47 -33.96 15.35
C LEU A 133 17.09 -33.35 14.09
N HIS A 134 18.21 -33.91 13.62
CA HIS A 134 18.94 -33.42 12.45
C HIS A 134 18.11 -33.50 11.17
N SER A 135 17.38 -34.60 10.97
CA SER A 135 16.51 -34.77 9.79
C SER A 135 15.42 -33.69 9.71
N ARG A 136 14.83 -33.33 10.87
CA ARG A 136 13.74 -32.36 11.02
C ARG A 136 14.20 -30.90 10.97
N LEU A 137 15.49 -30.59 10.98
CA LEU A 137 15.96 -29.20 10.92
C LEU A 137 15.69 -28.56 9.56
N ILE A 138 15.12 -27.35 9.61
CA ILE A 138 15.00 -26.45 8.47
C ILE A 138 16.03 -25.35 8.65
N CYS A 139 17.00 -25.27 7.74
CA CYS A 139 18.11 -24.32 7.80
C CYS A 139 18.19 -23.51 6.51
N LEU A 140 18.89 -22.37 6.55
CA LEU A 140 19.05 -21.45 5.41
C LEU A 140 19.76 -22.09 4.20
N SER A 141 20.74 -22.97 4.47
CA SER A 141 21.50 -23.69 3.45
C SER A 141 21.69 -25.15 3.86
N GLU A 142 21.73 -26.03 2.86
CA GLU A 142 22.07 -27.45 3.06
C GLU A 142 23.52 -27.61 3.52
N GLU A 143 24.42 -26.70 3.14
CA GLU A 143 25.82 -26.71 3.58
C GLU A 143 25.94 -26.50 5.08
N HIS A 144 25.22 -25.52 5.64
CA HIS A 144 25.16 -25.31 7.09
C HIS A 144 24.53 -26.51 7.80
N LYS A 145 23.47 -27.10 7.23
CA LYS A 145 22.87 -28.32 7.79
C LYS A 145 23.85 -29.49 7.82
N ALA A 146 24.71 -29.64 6.82
CA ALA A 146 25.69 -30.72 6.73
C ALA A 146 26.87 -30.57 7.71
N GLN A 147 27.18 -29.36 8.17
CA GLN A 147 28.27 -29.10 9.13
C GLN A 147 27.90 -29.47 10.58
N ILE A 148 26.61 -29.57 10.89
CA ILE A 148 26.09 -29.90 12.22
C ILE A 148 26.30 -31.38 12.53
N ARG A 149 27.08 -31.69 13.57
CA ARG A 149 27.42 -33.07 13.98
C ARG A 149 26.98 -33.42 15.40
N THR A 150 26.75 -32.42 16.24
CA THR A 150 26.35 -32.60 17.64
C THR A 150 25.07 -31.85 17.98
N LYS A 151 24.43 -32.22 19.10
CA LYS A 151 23.28 -31.46 19.63
C LYS A 151 23.66 -30.03 20.04
N SER A 152 24.92 -29.79 20.42
CA SER A 152 25.43 -28.44 20.70
C SER A 152 25.44 -27.59 19.43
N ASP A 153 25.94 -28.15 18.33
CA ASP A 153 26.00 -27.45 17.04
C ASP A 153 24.59 -27.05 16.56
N ILE A 154 23.57 -27.86 16.85
CA ILE A 154 22.17 -27.52 16.56
C ILE A 154 21.74 -26.29 17.37
N GLN A 155 22.04 -26.27 18.68
CA GLN A 155 21.72 -25.13 19.55
C GLN A 155 22.40 -23.86 19.05
N ASP A 156 23.68 -23.95 18.65
CA ASP A 156 24.44 -22.83 18.14
C ASP A 156 23.89 -22.32 16.80
N ALA A 157 23.56 -23.21 15.87
CA ALA A 157 22.94 -22.85 14.59
C ALA A 157 21.56 -22.20 14.78
N ILE A 158 20.78 -22.64 15.76
CA ILE A 158 19.50 -22.02 16.13
C ILE A 158 19.72 -20.63 16.72
N ASN A 159 20.67 -20.48 17.65
CA ASN A 159 20.98 -19.20 18.29
C ASN A 159 21.51 -18.16 17.30
N GLN A 160 22.19 -18.61 16.24
CA GLN A 160 22.70 -17.77 15.15
C GLN A 160 21.66 -17.53 14.03
N ASN A 161 20.40 -17.91 14.21
CA ASN A 161 19.34 -17.79 13.20
C ASN A 161 19.64 -18.50 11.86
N GLN A 162 20.49 -19.52 11.88
CA GLN A 162 20.82 -20.32 10.69
C GLN A 162 19.82 -21.46 10.46
N CYS A 163 19.22 -21.96 11.54
CA CYS A 163 18.16 -22.96 11.53
C CYS A 163 16.96 -22.50 12.36
N ALA A 164 15.76 -22.94 11.97
CA ALA A 164 14.53 -22.59 12.67
C ALA A 164 14.50 -23.23 14.07
N ARG A 165 14.26 -22.42 15.12
CA ARG A 165 14.13 -22.89 16.51
C ARG A 165 12.92 -23.81 16.70
N TRP A 166 11.82 -23.47 16.03
CA TRP A 166 10.56 -24.20 16.06
C TRP A 166 9.79 -23.95 14.77
N TYR A 167 8.87 -24.86 14.46
CA TYR A 167 7.88 -24.68 13.40
C TYR A 167 6.65 -25.53 13.71
N ILE A 168 5.51 -25.10 13.18
CA ILE A 168 4.23 -25.79 13.35
C ILE A 168 3.85 -26.43 12.02
N LYS A 169 3.03 -27.48 12.09
CA LYS A 169 2.35 -28.03 10.91
C LYS A 169 1.73 -26.92 10.07
N SER A 170 2.06 -26.91 8.78
CA SER A 170 1.68 -25.87 7.82
C SER A 170 1.31 -26.45 6.46
N ALA A 171 0.56 -25.67 5.70
CA ALA A 171 0.13 -25.98 4.35
C ALA A 171 0.60 -24.89 3.37
N PRO A 172 0.85 -25.24 2.10
CA PRO A 172 1.22 -24.27 1.09
C PRO A 172 0.02 -23.39 0.69
N PHE A 173 0.16 -22.08 0.83
CA PHE A 173 -0.77 -21.06 0.34
C PHE A 173 0.00 -20.01 -0.45
N LEU A 174 -0.32 -19.80 -1.73
CA LEU A 174 0.43 -18.91 -2.64
C LEU A 174 1.96 -19.15 -2.61
N LYS A 175 2.38 -20.41 -2.63
CA LYS A 175 3.79 -20.82 -2.50
C LYS A 175 4.45 -20.39 -1.18
N ARG A 176 3.70 -20.11 -0.12
CA ARG A 176 4.20 -19.81 1.23
C ARG A 176 3.67 -20.82 2.22
N CYS A 177 4.48 -21.24 3.18
CA CYS A 177 4.05 -22.15 4.24
C CYS A 177 3.37 -21.35 5.34
N LEU A 178 2.05 -21.50 5.43
CA LEU A 178 1.23 -20.87 6.48
C LEU A 178 0.61 -21.95 7.36
N PHE A 179 0.38 -21.61 8.63
CA PHE A 179 -0.27 -22.52 9.57
C PHE A 179 -1.64 -22.94 9.05
N GLU A 180 -1.95 -24.22 9.19
CA GLU A 180 -3.27 -24.74 8.88
C GLU A 180 -4.22 -24.29 10.00
N PHE A 181 -5.23 -23.45 9.68
CA PHE A 181 -6.25 -22.99 10.63
C PHE A 181 -7.17 -24.16 11.02
N SER A 182 -6.67 -25.07 11.84
CA SER A 182 -7.40 -26.21 12.38
C SER A 182 -7.72 -26.00 13.85
N GLN A 183 -8.85 -26.53 14.33
CA GLN A 183 -9.24 -26.45 15.75
C GLN A 183 -8.22 -27.09 16.71
N GLY A 184 -7.32 -27.95 16.21
CA GLY A 184 -6.24 -28.55 16.99
C GLY A 184 -5.01 -27.67 17.18
N VAL A 185 -4.91 -26.49 16.54
CA VAL A 185 -3.74 -25.60 16.66
C VAL A 185 -3.53 -25.13 18.10
N CYS A 186 -4.62 -24.89 18.85
CA CYS A 186 -4.54 -24.45 20.24
C CYS A 186 -3.94 -25.50 21.19
N ASP A 187 -3.88 -26.78 20.79
CA ASP A 187 -3.30 -27.85 21.60
C ASP A 187 -1.76 -27.88 21.49
N TYR A 188 -1.19 -27.21 20.47
CA TYR A 188 0.25 -27.18 20.20
C TYR A 188 0.91 -25.83 20.50
N ILE A 189 0.13 -24.80 20.87
CA ILE A 189 0.68 -23.49 21.24
C ILE A 189 1.09 -23.53 22.72
N PRO A 190 2.37 -23.29 23.05
CA PRO A 190 2.81 -23.13 24.43
C PRO A 190 2.00 -22.04 25.16
N SER A 191 1.59 -22.30 26.40
CA SER A 191 0.75 -21.40 27.20
C SER A 191 1.32 -19.98 27.37
N PHE A 192 2.64 -19.80 27.29
CA PHE A 192 3.28 -18.49 27.34
C PHE A 192 2.94 -17.59 26.13
N LEU A 193 2.73 -18.17 24.94
CA LEU A 193 2.32 -17.42 23.74
C LEU A 193 0.84 -17.01 23.79
N LEU A 194 0.00 -17.77 24.51
CA LEU A 194 -1.42 -17.48 24.68
C LEU A 194 -1.67 -16.31 25.66
N ASN A 195 -0.78 -16.13 26.64
CA ASN A 195 -0.87 -15.04 27.63
C ASN A 195 -0.35 -13.68 27.13
N GLY A 196 0.37 -13.63 26.00
CA GLY A 196 0.94 -12.40 25.44
C GLY A 196 -0.07 -11.37 24.93
N GLY A 197 -1.35 -11.75 24.77
CA GLY A 197 -2.39 -10.88 24.21
C GLY A 197 -3.04 -9.88 25.18
N ARG A 198 -2.71 -9.92 26.48
CA ARG A 198 -3.41 -9.10 27.48
C ARG A 198 -2.86 -7.67 27.64
N SER A 199 -1.72 -7.35 27.03
CA SER A 199 -1.05 -6.04 27.18
C SER A 199 -0.91 -5.28 25.85
N ARG A 200 -2.03 -4.98 25.17
CA ARG A 200 -2.02 -4.04 24.02
C ARG A 200 -3.10 -2.96 24.09
N ARG A 201 -3.81 -2.84 25.22
CA ARG A 201 -4.78 -1.76 25.47
C ARG A 201 -4.23 -0.58 26.28
N GLU A 202 -3.01 -0.66 26.82
CA GLU A 202 -2.39 0.45 27.57
C GLU A 202 -1.26 1.19 26.84
N LEU A 203 -0.99 0.89 25.57
CA LEU A 203 -0.03 1.67 24.77
C LEU A 203 -0.73 2.77 23.95
N HIS A 204 -1.64 3.50 24.59
CA HIS A 204 -2.18 4.76 24.10
C HIS A 204 -2.48 5.67 25.29
N MET A 205 -1.41 6.06 25.99
CA MET A 205 -1.27 7.38 26.61
C MET A 205 0.13 7.41 27.22
N LEU A 206 1.01 8.26 26.68
CA LEU A 206 1.76 9.25 27.44
C LEU A 206 2.61 10.13 26.49
N PRO A 207 2.76 11.42 26.82
CA PRO A 207 3.34 12.43 25.95
C PRO A 207 4.88 12.41 25.99
N GLY A 208 5.49 12.99 24.97
CA GLY A 208 6.95 13.04 24.86
C GLY A 208 7.62 13.96 25.89
N ASN A 209 8.88 13.66 26.20
CA ASN A 209 9.99 14.60 26.12
C ASN A 209 11.32 13.82 26.17
N ALA A 210 12.35 14.39 25.57
CA ALA A 210 13.65 13.79 25.30
C ALA A 210 14.60 13.69 26.51
N THR A 211 15.66 12.90 26.27
CA THR A 211 17.05 12.95 26.78
C THR A 211 17.51 11.92 27.82
N THR A 212 18.55 11.16 27.42
CA THR A 212 19.65 10.55 28.20
C THR A 212 19.24 9.57 29.31
N GLU A 213 19.58 8.29 29.30
CA GLU A 213 20.94 7.76 29.50
C GLU A 213 20.93 6.23 29.39
N VAL A 214 22.07 5.69 28.96
CA VAL A 214 22.39 4.27 28.83
C VAL A 214 22.72 3.70 30.21
N GLN A 215 22.56 2.38 30.36
CA GLN A 215 22.96 1.52 31.48
C GLN A 215 22.06 1.57 32.72
N MET A 216 21.14 0.60 32.78
CA MET A 216 21.04 -0.42 33.85
C MET A 216 19.65 -1.10 33.78
N GLN A 217 19.44 -1.99 32.80
CA GLN A 217 18.17 -2.73 32.63
C GLN A 217 18.39 -4.22 32.32
N ALA A 218 19.53 -4.77 32.72
CA ALA A 218 19.79 -6.21 32.67
C ALA A 218 19.36 -6.95 33.96
N ASP A 219 19.11 -6.25 35.08
CA ASP A 219 18.89 -6.89 36.39
C ASP A 219 17.42 -7.01 36.84
N VAL A 220 16.44 -6.55 36.06
CA VAL A 220 15.01 -6.64 36.47
C VAL A 220 14.30 -7.87 35.87
N MET A 221 14.93 -8.57 34.91
CA MET A 221 14.29 -9.71 34.24
C MET A 221 14.52 -11.05 34.96
N TYR A 222 15.56 -11.16 35.80
CA TYR A 222 15.90 -12.41 36.48
C TYR A 222 15.19 -12.61 37.84
N GLN A 223 14.67 -11.55 38.45
CA GLN A 223 14.15 -11.59 39.82
C GLN A 223 12.67 -12.02 39.94
N LYS A 224 11.90 -12.07 38.84
CA LYS A 224 10.47 -12.47 38.88
C LYS A 224 10.24 -13.98 38.80
N MET A 225 11.30 -14.79 38.93
CA MET A 225 11.22 -16.25 38.79
C MET A 225 11.17 -17.01 40.13
N THR A 226 11.28 -16.36 41.30
CA THR A 226 11.43 -17.10 42.58
C THR A 226 10.39 -16.89 43.67
N ASP A 227 9.46 -15.93 43.58
CA ASP A 227 8.54 -15.65 44.71
C ASP A 227 7.06 -15.93 44.41
N ALA A 228 6.72 -17.14 43.97
CA ALA A 228 5.32 -17.57 43.87
C ALA A 228 5.06 -19.00 44.36
N GLN A 229 5.85 -19.48 45.33
CA GLN A 229 5.53 -20.65 46.15
C GLN A 229 5.57 -20.28 47.64
N ALA A 230 4.48 -19.70 48.16
CA ALA A 230 4.16 -19.74 49.60
C ALA A 230 2.69 -19.35 49.87
N LEU A 231 1.88 -20.37 50.20
CA LEU A 231 0.80 -20.45 51.19
C LEU A 231 -0.15 -19.25 51.49
N VAL A 232 -1.43 -19.43 51.09
CA VAL A 232 -2.66 -19.61 51.92
C VAL A 232 -3.15 -18.48 52.89
N VAL A 233 -4.43 -18.11 52.66
CA VAL A 233 -5.51 -17.50 53.51
C VAL A 233 -5.97 -16.06 53.12
N PRO A 234 -7.30 -15.78 53.10
CA PRO A 234 -7.89 -14.73 52.27
C PRO A 234 -8.39 -13.50 53.05
N GLN A 235 -8.68 -12.41 52.34
CA GLN A 235 -9.70 -11.47 52.79
C GLN A 235 -10.74 -11.20 51.69
N ALA A 236 -11.98 -11.37 52.11
CA ALA A 236 -13.20 -11.23 51.35
C ALA A 236 -13.51 -9.75 51.05
N ASN A 237 -13.94 -9.46 49.82
CA ASN A 237 -15.17 -8.72 49.64
C ASN A 237 -15.80 -9.00 48.26
N GLY A 238 -17.11 -9.18 48.27
CA GLY A 238 -17.86 -9.86 47.22
C GLY A 238 -17.94 -9.13 45.88
N LYS A 239 -17.70 -9.90 44.81
CA LYS A 239 -18.44 -9.92 43.54
C LYS A 239 -17.95 -11.12 42.73
N GLN A 240 -18.88 -11.81 42.03
CA GLN A 240 -18.65 -13.10 41.37
C GLN A 240 -17.32 -13.17 40.60
N THR A 241 -16.53 -14.19 40.93
CA THR A 241 -15.35 -14.66 40.22
C THR A 241 -15.69 -15.07 38.78
N PRO A 242 -14.97 -14.61 37.75
CA PRO A 242 -14.92 -15.34 36.50
C PRO A 242 -14.08 -16.60 36.75
N VAL A 243 -14.61 -17.76 36.35
CA VAL A 243 -13.92 -19.05 36.35
C VAL A 243 -12.59 -18.87 35.60
N ASP A 244 -11.46 -19.21 36.23
CA ASP A 244 -10.15 -19.24 35.58
C ASP A 244 -10.15 -20.34 34.51
N GLU A 245 -10.53 -19.97 33.29
CA GLU A 245 -10.63 -20.86 32.14
C GLU A 245 -9.23 -21.08 31.55
N GLU A 246 -8.86 -22.35 31.32
CA GLU A 246 -7.54 -22.74 30.84
C GLU A 246 -7.21 -22.03 29.49
N PRO A 247 -5.98 -21.50 29.29
CA PRO A 247 -5.63 -20.65 28.15
C PRO A 247 -5.89 -21.29 26.77
N ILE A 248 -5.85 -22.63 26.70
CA ILE A 248 -6.19 -23.41 25.51
C ILE A 248 -7.68 -23.26 25.15
N ILE A 249 -8.56 -23.26 26.15
CA ILE A 249 -10.01 -23.09 25.97
C ILE A 249 -10.31 -21.66 25.50
N GLN A 250 -9.59 -20.66 26.02
CA GLN A 250 -9.69 -19.27 25.57
C GLN A 250 -9.23 -19.10 24.11
N CYS A 251 -8.13 -19.77 23.72
CA CYS A 251 -7.66 -19.81 22.33
C CYS A 251 -8.72 -20.39 21.40
N LYS A 252 -9.29 -21.55 21.77
CA LYS A 252 -10.31 -22.25 20.97
C LYS A 252 -11.57 -21.40 20.81
N ARG A 253 -12.01 -20.72 21.87
CA ARG A 253 -13.16 -19.80 21.82
C ARG A 253 -12.89 -18.60 20.91
N ARG A 254 -11.74 -17.93 21.02
CA ARG A 254 -11.38 -16.80 20.14
C ARG A 254 -11.22 -17.22 18.68
N LEU A 255 -10.65 -18.40 18.43
CA LEU A 255 -10.51 -18.93 17.07
C LEU A 255 -11.89 -19.22 16.46
N ASN A 256 -12.80 -19.82 17.23
CA ASN A 256 -14.18 -20.01 16.81
C ASN A 256 -14.88 -18.67 16.55
N GLU A 257 -14.69 -17.67 17.40
CA GLU A 257 -15.28 -16.33 17.22
C GLU A 257 -14.69 -15.59 15.99
N ALA A 258 -13.41 -15.76 15.71
CA ALA A 258 -12.75 -15.25 14.50
C ALA A 258 -13.29 -15.93 13.24
N VAL A 259 -13.41 -17.27 13.24
CA VAL A 259 -14.03 -18.03 12.14
C VAL A 259 -15.50 -17.63 11.95
N ILE A 260 -16.23 -17.36 13.04
CA ILE A 260 -17.63 -16.88 12.96
C ILE A 260 -17.68 -15.46 12.38
N LYS A 261 -16.79 -14.55 12.80
CA LYS A 261 -16.71 -13.19 12.25
C LYS A 261 -16.31 -13.18 10.78
N GLU A 262 -15.36 -14.00 10.39
CA GLU A 262 -14.98 -14.22 8.99
C GLU A 262 -16.20 -14.70 8.18
N LYS A 263 -16.97 -15.64 8.72
CA LYS A 263 -18.22 -16.11 8.10
C LYS A 263 -19.37 -15.10 8.14
N MET A 264 -19.41 -14.17 9.10
CA MET A 264 -20.41 -13.10 9.18
C MET A 264 -20.09 -11.95 8.21
N MET A 265 -18.81 -11.63 8.03
CA MET A 265 -18.33 -10.64 7.06
C MET A 265 -18.50 -11.13 5.62
N GLN A 266 -18.62 -12.45 5.42
CA GLN A 266 -19.04 -13.08 4.17
C GLN A 266 -20.52 -12.87 3.80
N THR A 267 -21.26 -11.99 4.51
CA THR A 267 -22.70 -11.80 4.29
C THR A 267 -23.12 -10.33 4.36
N ASP A 268 -22.97 -9.65 3.23
CA ASP A 268 -24.11 -8.98 2.60
C ASP A 268 -24.15 -9.42 1.13
N THR A 269 -24.64 -10.65 0.93
CA THR A 269 -24.57 -11.44 -0.31
C THR A 269 -25.09 -10.73 -1.56
N ARG A 270 -25.83 -9.62 -1.43
CA ARG A 270 -26.32 -8.84 -2.58
C ARG A 270 -25.27 -7.89 -3.14
N LEU A 271 -24.53 -7.16 -2.30
CA LEU A 271 -23.55 -6.19 -2.76
C LEU A 271 -22.32 -6.90 -3.35
N ALA A 272 -21.83 -7.95 -2.68
CA ALA A 272 -20.73 -8.79 -3.17
C ALA A 272 -21.08 -9.51 -4.49
N LYS A 273 -22.32 -9.98 -4.67
CA LYS A 273 -22.78 -10.54 -5.97
C LYS A 273 -22.89 -9.47 -7.06
N LEU A 274 -23.29 -8.25 -6.73
CA LEU A 274 -23.43 -7.16 -7.70
C LEU A 274 -22.05 -6.68 -8.17
N VAL A 275 -21.12 -6.48 -7.24
CA VAL A 275 -19.71 -6.16 -7.53
C VAL A 275 -19.04 -7.32 -8.26
N GLY A 276 -19.21 -8.56 -7.80
CA GLY A 276 -18.67 -9.76 -8.43
C GLY A 276 -19.18 -9.98 -9.86
N ASN A 277 -20.47 -9.75 -10.12
CA ASN A 277 -21.03 -9.81 -11.47
C ASN A 277 -20.51 -8.68 -12.38
N MET A 278 -20.29 -7.48 -11.84
CA MET A 278 -19.69 -6.37 -12.59
C MET A 278 -18.22 -6.66 -12.95
N VAL A 279 -17.44 -7.18 -12.00
CA VAL A 279 -16.02 -7.53 -12.21
C VAL A 279 -15.87 -8.73 -13.15
N ALA A 280 -16.74 -9.74 -13.05
CA ALA A 280 -16.76 -10.90 -13.94
C ALA A 280 -17.08 -10.52 -15.41
N HIS A 281 -17.77 -9.40 -15.65
CA HIS A 281 -17.96 -8.89 -17.02
C HIS A 281 -16.67 -8.33 -17.63
N PHE A 282 -15.70 -7.90 -16.83
CA PHE A 282 -14.40 -7.41 -17.30
C PHE A 282 -13.30 -8.48 -17.33
N TYR A 283 -13.50 -9.62 -16.65
CA TYR A 283 -12.51 -10.69 -16.53
C TYR A 283 -13.11 -12.06 -16.92
N ASN A 284 -12.52 -12.73 -17.92
CA ASN A 284 -12.91 -14.08 -18.37
C ASN A 284 -12.61 -15.22 -17.35
N GLY A 285 -12.43 -14.90 -16.07
CA GLY A 285 -12.15 -15.85 -14.98
C GLY A 285 -13.02 -15.56 -13.76
N THR A 286 -14.07 -16.36 -13.57
CA THR A 286 -15.16 -16.10 -12.61
C THR A 286 -14.75 -16.24 -11.15
N ASN A 287 -13.78 -17.10 -10.82
CA ASN A 287 -13.48 -17.45 -9.43
C ASN A 287 -12.54 -16.45 -8.76
N ASP A 288 -11.54 -15.94 -9.47
CA ASP A 288 -10.60 -14.93 -8.95
C ASP A 288 -11.26 -13.54 -8.87
N ALA A 289 -12.16 -13.23 -9.80
CA ALA A 289 -12.95 -11.99 -9.80
C ALA A 289 -13.91 -11.90 -8.60
N GLN A 290 -14.52 -13.03 -8.22
CA GLN A 290 -15.40 -13.10 -7.05
C GLN A 290 -14.61 -12.90 -5.74
N LEU A 291 -13.43 -13.54 -5.62
CA LEU A 291 -12.54 -13.39 -4.46
C LEU A 291 -12.02 -11.95 -4.29
N LEU A 292 -11.68 -11.29 -5.40
CA LEU A 292 -11.25 -9.88 -5.38
C LEU A 292 -12.41 -8.95 -5.00
N GLY A 293 -13.62 -9.24 -5.48
CA GLY A 293 -14.83 -8.51 -5.14
C GLY A 293 -15.17 -8.55 -3.65
N GLU A 294 -15.02 -9.72 -3.00
CA GLU A 294 -15.24 -9.86 -1.56
C GLU A 294 -14.29 -8.98 -0.74
N LYS A 295 -13.00 -8.93 -1.09
CA LYS A 295 -12.01 -8.08 -0.41
C LYS A 295 -12.27 -6.59 -0.59
N ILE A 296 -12.65 -6.17 -1.80
CA ILE A 296 -12.98 -4.76 -2.07
C ILE A 296 -14.21 -4.32 -1.24
N VAL A 297 -15.19 -5.20 -1.09
CA VAL A 297 -16.39 -4.92 -0.30
C VAL A 297 -16.07 -4.82 1.19
N GLU A 298 -15.21 -5.70 1.71
CA GLU A 298 -14.70 -5.62 3.09
C GLU A 298 -14.01 -4.27 3.37
N ASP A 299 -13.09 -3.87 2.49
CA ASP A 299 -12.37 -2.60 2.61
C ASP A 299 -13.31 -1.39 2.55
N LEU A 300 -14.33 -1.45 1.68
CA LEU A 300 -15.32 -0.39 1.50
C LEU A 300 -16.26 -0.27 2.71
N VAL A 301 -16.73 -1.39 3.26
CA VAL A 301 -17.62 -1.41 4.44
C VAL A 301 -16.89 -0.96 5.70
N ASN A 302 -15.60 -1.27 5.85
CA ASN A 302 -14.82 -0.78 6.98
C ASN A 302 -14.49 0.72 6.88
N SER A 303 -14.28 1.22 5.66
CA SER A 303 -13.77 2.59 5.42
C SER A 303 -14.84 3.60 4.99
N TRP A 304 -16.12 3.20 4.91
CA TRP A 304 -17.19 3.99 4.29
C TRP A 304 -17.33 5.41 4.89
N SER A 305 -17.15 5.57 6.20
CA SER A 305 -17.26 6.86 6.89
C SER A 305 -16.12 7.80 6.52
N ILE A 306 -14.89 7.30 6.42
CA ILE A 306 -13.70 8.06 6.00
C ILE A 306 -13.86 8.50 4.54
N VAL A 307 -14.34 7.60 3.68
CA VAL A 307 -14.62 7.90 2.27
C VAL A 307 -15.68 8.99 2.15
N LEU A 308 -16.78 8.90 2.90
CA LEU A 308 -17.81 9.95 2.88
C LEU A 308 -17.30 11.31 3.34
N VAL A 309 -16.49 11.35 4.40
CA VAL A 309 -15.86 12.59 4.87
C VAL A 309 -14.92 13.16 3.80
N ALA A 310 -14.09 12.32 3.17
CA ALA A 310 -13.20 12.75 2.08
C ALA A 310 -13.98 13.27 0.86
N CYS A 311 -15.07 12.60 0.47
CA CYS A 311 -15.97 13.04 -0.60
C CYS A 311 -16.61 14.40 -0.27
N PHE A 312 -17.05 14.59 0.97
CA PHE A 312 -17.61 15.87 1.39
C PHE A 312 -16.57 16.98 1.40
N CYS A 313 -15.39 16.75 1.98
CA CYS A 313 -14.29 17.71 1.99
C CYS A 313 -13.83 18.09 0.58
N THR A 314 -13.70 17.13 -0.33
CA THR A 314 -13.33 17.40 -1.73
C THR A 314 -14.41 18.17 -2.48
N LEU A 315 -15.70 17.87 -2.24
CA LEU A 315 -16.81 18.64 -2.76
C LEU A 315 -16.75 20.10 -2.28
N VAL A 316 -16.58 20.33 -0.98
CA VAL A 316 -16.46 21.68 -0.41
C VAL A 316 -15.23 22.41 -0.98
N ALA A 317 -14.07 21.75 -1.03
CA ALA A 317 -12.86 22.32 -1.61
C ALA A 317 -13.03 22.71 -3.08
N SER A 318 -13.74 21.88 -3.86
CA SER A 318 -14.04 22.19 -5.27
C SER A 318 -14.96 23.41 -5.43
N LEU A 319 -15.98 23.54 -4.58
CA LEU A 319 -16.87 24.72 -4.57
C LEU A 319 -16.12 25.98 -4.17
N ILE A 320 -15.23 25.90 -3.17
CA ILE A 320 -14.35 27.00 -2.78
C ILE A 320 -13.42 27.38 -3.96
N TYR A 321 -12.83 26.40 -4.65
CA TYR A 321 -11.98 26.67 -5.81
C TYR A 321 -12.74 27.37 -6.95
N ILE A 322 -13.96 26.93 -7.27
CA ILE A 322 -14.82 27.57 -8.27
C ILE A 322 -15.15 29.02 -7.85
N ALA A 323 -15.43 29.26 -6.57
CA ALA A 323 -15.67 30.59 -6.03
C ALA A 323 -14.41 31.48 -6.10
N LEU A 324 -13.22 30.96 -5.75
CA LEU A 324 -11.95 31.67 -5.84
C LEU A 324 -11.60 32.05 -7.29
N MET A 325 -11.87 31.17 -8.24
CA MET A 325 -11.67 31.42 -9.67
C MET A 325 -12.52 32.59 -10.20
N ARG A 326 -13.55 33.04 -9.49
CA ARG A 326 -14.33 34.23 -9.86
C ARG A 326 -13.54 35.53 -9.71
N TRP A 327 -12.84 35.69 -8.58
CA TRP A 327 -12.15 36.93 -8.23
C TRP A 327 -10.68 36.90 -8.66
N LEU A 328 -10.09 35.72 -8.73
CA LEU A 328 -8.65 35.52 -8.86
C LEU A 328 -8.26 34.60 -10.04
N SER A 329 -9.09 34.46 -11.08
CA SER A 329 -8.79 33.54 -12.22
C SER A 329 -7.40 33.74 -12.82
N ALA A 330 -7.02 34.99 -13.09
CA ALA A 330 -5.73 35.33 -13.67
C ALA A 330 -4.55 34.97 -12.74
N PRO A 331 -4.49 35.47 -11.49
CA PRO A 331 -3.39 35.13 -10.60
C PRO A 331 -3.34 33.63 -10.28
N ILE A 332 -4.47 32.94 -10.05
CA ILE A 332 -4.50 31.50 -9.76
C ILE A 332 -3.85 30.70 -10.90
N LEU A 333 -4.20 31.00 -12.15
CA LEU A 333 -3.64 30.29 -13.32
C LEU A 333 -2.14 30.58 -13.49
N TRP A 334 -1.69 31.82 -13.26
CA TRP A 334 -0.26 32.13 -13.29
C TRP A 334 0.50 31.45 -12.16
N PHE A 335 -0.03 31.44 -10.94
CA PHE A 335 0.57 30.72 -9.82
C PHE A 335 0.63 29.22 -10.07
N SER A 336 -0.37 28.61 -10.71
CA SER A 336 -0.29 27.18 -11.08
C SER A 336 0.77 26.92 -12.15
N ILE A 337 0.90 27.80 -13.15
CA ILE A 337 1.91 27.66 -14.21
C ILE A 337 3.32 27.80 -13.62
N PHE A 338 3.56 28.86 -12.83
CA PHE A 338 4.83 29.04 -12.14
C PHE A 338 5.10 27.92 -11.12
N GLY A 339 4.08 27.46 -10.41
CA GLY A 339 4.18 26.35 -9.46
C GLY A 339 4.64 25.06 -10.12
N VAL A 340 4.09 24.71 -11.29
CA VAL A 340 4.54 23.54 -12.06
C VAL A 340 5.98 23.72 -12.55
N LEU A 341 6.33 24.90 -13.09
CA LEU A 341 7.70 25.17 -13.56
C LEU A 341 8.72 25.10 -12.41
N ILE A 342 8.41 25.70 -11.27
CA ILE A 342 9.25 25.67 -10.06
C ILE A 342 9.34 24.24 -9.53
N GLY A 343 8.22 23.51 -9.45
CA GLY A 343 8.20 22.12 -8.99
C GLY A 343 9.07 21.21 -9.85
N LEU A 344 9.03 21.38 -11.18
CA LEU A 344 9.91 20.66 -12.11
C LEU A 344 11.38 21.04 -11.92
N LEU A 345 11.70 22.34 -11.73
CA LEU A 345 13.07 22.77 -11.43
C LEU A 345 13.61 22.19 -10.12
N VAL A 346 12.78 22.18 -9.06
CA VAL A 346 13.12 21.54 -7.78
C VAL A 346 13.31 20.03 -7.97
N GLY A 347 12.46 19.38 -8.77
CA GLY A 347 12.60 17.96 -9.12
C GLY A 347 13.91 17.66 -9.86
N ILE A 348 14.32 18.51 -10.81
CA ILE A 348 15.63 18.40 -11.49
C ILE A 348 16.76 18.58 -10.48
N TYR A 349 16.72 19.63 -9.66
CA TYR A 349 17.74 19.87 -8.65
C TYR A 349 17.88 18.69 -7.67
N PHE A 350 16.76 18.21 -7.14
CA PHE A 350 16.73 17.11 -6.19
C PHE A 350 17.23 15.81 -6.83
N SER A 351 16.78 15.48 -8.03
CA SER A 351 17.21 14.25 -8.73
C SER A 351 18.70 14.27 -9.09
N VAL A 352 19.24 15.42 -9.53
CA VAL A 352 20.68 15.57 -9.79
C VAL A 352 21.48 15.48 -8.50
N LYS A 353 21.03 16.14 -7.42
CA LYS A 353 21.69 16.03 -6.10
C LYS A 353 21.73 14.58 -5.61
N GLN A 354 20.63 13.85 -5.79
CA GLN A 354 20.54 12.45 -5.37
C GLN A 354 21.38 11.52 -6.26
N TYR A 355 21.46 11.79 -7.56
CA TYR A 355 22.39 11.13 -8.49
C TYR A 355 23.83 11.28 -8.01
N ILE A 356 24.29 12.52 -7.76
CA ILE A 356 25.65 12.80 -7.29
C ILE A 356 25.92 12.12 -5.93
N HIS A 357 24.93 12.10 -5.03
CA HIS A 357 25.08 11.45 -3.73
C HIS A 357 25.35 9.94 -3.85
N TRP A 358 24.55 9.23 -4.65
CA TRP A 358 24.67 7.78 -4.82
C TRP A 358 25.82 7.39 -5.75
N GLU A 359 26.23 8.25 -6.67
CA GLU A 359 27.45 8.08 -7.47
C GLU A 359 28.71 8.06 -6.57
N ASN A 360 28.71 8.88 -5.51
CA ASN A 360 29.83 8.96 -4.56
C ASN A 360 29.75 7.94 -3.41
N THR A 361 28.63 7.23 -3.25
CA THR A 361 28.43 6.23 -2.17
C THR A 361 27.91 4.90 -2.74
N PRO A 362 28.80 4.08 -3.35
CA PRO A 362 28.41 2.78 -3.85
C PRO A 362 27.95 1.90 -2.67
N THR A 363 26.69 1.48 -2.72
CA THR A 363 26.05 0.69 -1.67
C THR A 363 25.55 -0.63 -2.25
N VAL A 364 25.63 -1.69 -1.43
CA VAL A 364 25.23 -3.04 -1.83
C VAL A 364 23.70 -3.14 -1.80
N PRO A 365 23.04 -3.64 -2.86
CA PRO A 365 21.58 -3.76 -2.89
C PRO A 365 21.07 -4.68 -1.78
N VAL A 366 20.05 -4.22 -1.05
CA VAL A 366 19.44 -4.98 0.05
C VAL A 366 18.38 -5.90 -0.52
N HIS A 367 18.68 -7.19 -0.58
CA HIS A 367 17.78 -8.18 -1.15
C HIS A 367 16.68 -8.57 -0.16
N GLY A 368 15.48 -8.03 -0.35
CA GLY A 368 14.27 -8.38 0.41
C GLY A 368 13.02 -8.22 -0.46
N LEU A 369 11.99 -9.01 -0.18
CA LEU A 369 10.70 -9.05 -0.90
C LEU A 369 9.73 -7.91 -0.53
N ASN A 370 10.22 -6.90 0.19
CA ASN A 370 9.37 -5.88 0.73
C ASN A 370 9.20 -4.82 -0.35
N LEU A 371 7.98 -4.28 -0.51
CA LEU A 371 7.80 -3.12 -1.39
C LEU A 371 8.76 -2.01 -0.96
N HIS A 372 8.96 -1.85 0.36
CA HIS A 372 9.94 -0.92 0.91
C HIS A 372 11.39 -1.24 0.52
N SER A 373 11.86 -2.49 0.55
CA SER A 373 13.23 -2.83 0.13
C SER A 373 13.41 -2.68 -1.37
N THR A 374 12.39 -3.02 -2.17
CA THR A 374 12.41 -2.81 -3.63
C THR A 374 12.45 -1.33 -3.97
N VAL A 375 11.57 -0.53 -3.36
CA VAL A 375 11.55 0.93 -3.51
C VAL A 375 12.87 1.53 -3.04
N LYS A 376 13.42 1.07 -1.91
CA LYS A 376 14.73 1.52 -1.42
C LYS A 376 15.84 1.19 -2.41
N ASN A 377 15.92 -0.02 -2.94
CA ASN A 377 16.90 -0.41 -3.96
C ASN A 377 16.78 0.44 -5.23
N VAL A 378 15.55 0.75 -5.67
CA VAL A 378 15.31 1.61 -6.83
C VAL A 378 15.72 3.06 -6.54
N LEU A 379 15.41 3.59 -5.35
CA LEU A 379 15.78 4.94 -4.90
C LEU A 379 17.26 5.07 -4.50
N GLN A 380 17.97 3.96 -4.33
CA GLN A 380 19.38 3.91 -3.95
C GLN A 380 20.29 3.69 -5.17
N ASN A 381 19.72 3.26 -6.30
CA ASN A 381 20.44 3.07 -7.54
C ASN A 381 20.73 4.42 -8.22
N GLN A 382 21.99 4.71 -8.57
CA GLN A 382 22.37 5.96 -9.24
C GLN A 382 21.71 6.11 -10.63
N ASN A 383 21.59 5.02 -11.39
CA ASN A 383 21.10 5.08 -12.77
C ASN A 383 19.64 5.51 -12.84
N THR A 384 18.84 5.21 -11.81
CA THR A 384 17.43 5.59 -11.75
C THR A 384 17.27 7.11 -11.62
N TRP A 385 18.10 7.74 -10.79
CA TRP A 385 18.13 9.21 -10.65
C TRP A 385 18.63 9.91 -11.91
N LEU A 386 19.59 9.30 -12.63
CA LEU A 386 20.03 9.82 -13.93
C LEU A 386 18.88 9.82 -14.94
N TYR A 387 18.22 8.68 -15.15
CA TYR A 387 17.08 8.59 -16.08
C TYR A 387 15.93 9.51 -15.66
N LEU A 388 15.63 9.60 -14.37
CA LEU A 388 14.61 10.50 -13.83
C LEU A 388 14.96 11.96 -14.11
N SER A 389 16.21 12.38 -13.92
CA SER A 389 16.64 13.75 -14.17
C SER A 389 16.52 14.15 -15.65
N ILE A 390 16.87 13.24 -16.57
CA ILE A 390 16.71 13.44 -18.02
C ILE A 390 15.22 13.57 -18.37
N PHE A 391 14.38 12.68 -17.84
CA PHE A 391 12.94 12.71 -18.10
C PHE A 391 12.30 14.01 -17.61
N VAL A 392 12.54 14.41 -16.35
CA VAL A 392 12.00 15.65 -15.78
C VAL A 392 12.55 16.88 -16.53
N GLY A 393 13.82 16.84 -16.96
CA GLY A 393 14.42 17.88 -17.79
C GLY A 393 13.72 18.05 -19.15
N VAL A 394 13.44 16.95 -19.85
CA VAL A 394 12.69 16.99 -21.12
C VAL A 394 11.27 17.53 -20.90
N CYS A 395 10.56 17.05 -19.86
CA CYS A 395 9.25 17.55 -19.51
C CYS A 395 9.26 19.06 -19.21
N PHE A 396 10.27 19.56 -18.48
CA PHE A 396 10.41 20.98 -18.20
C PHE A 396 10.58 21.80 -19.48
N VAL A 397 11.46 21.39 -20.40
CA VAL A 397 11.66 22.10 -21.67
C VAL A 397 10.39 22.12 -22.52
N VAL A 398 9.70 20.99 -22.63
CA VAL A 398 8.45 20.89 -23.39
C VAL A 398 7.37 21.78 -22.77
N ILE A 399 7.16 21.72 -21.46
CA ILE A 399 6.15 22.53 -20.76
C ILE A 399 6.50 24.02 -20.86
N LEU A 400 7.76 24.40 -20.71
CA LEU A 400 8.22 25.78 -20.86
C LEU A 400 7.94 26.30 -22.28
N LEU A 401 8.27 25.51 -23.31
CA LEU A 401 8.00 25.86 -24.71
C LEU A 401 6.49 26.03 -24.95
N LEU A 402 5.67 25.10 -24.44
CA LEU A 402 4.21 25.20 -24.54
C LEU A 402 3.69 26.48 -23.87
N VAL A 403 4.16 26.84 -22.68
CA VAL A 403 3.75 28.08 -21.98
C VAL A 403 4.15 29.33 -22.78
N ILE A 404 5.34 29.34 -23.38
CA ILE A 404 5.82 30.46 -24.21
C ILE A 404 4.96 30.62 -25.47
N VAL A 405 4.75 29.53 -26.22
CA VAL A 405 3.98 29.53 -27.48
C VAL A 405 2.51 29.83 -27.23
N LEU A 406 1.93 29.27 -26.17
CA LEU A 406 0.51 29.42 -25.83
C LEU A 406 0.21 30.70 -25.04
N ARG A 407 1.18 31.57 -24.74
CA ARG A 407 0.97 32.79 -23.93
C ARG A 407 -0.22 33.64 -24.39
N LYS A 408 -0.39 33.81 -25.71
CA LYS A 408 -1.53 34.54 -26.29
C LYS A 408 -2.86 33.80 -26.06
N ARG A 409 -2.86 32.47 -26.21
CA ARG A 409 -4.05 31.61 -25.99
C ARG A 409 -4.41 31.51 -24.51
N ILE A 410 -3.44 31.44 -23.61
CA ILE A 410 -3.64 31.42 -22.15
C ILE A 410 -4.37 32.69 -21.69
N ARG A 411 -4.05 33.87 -22.23
CA ARG A 411 -4.79 35.11 -21.90
C ARG A 411 -6.26 35.05 -22.31
N ILE A 412 -6.56 34.45 -23.47
CA ILE A 412 -7.94 34.24 -23.93
C ILE A 412 -8.65 33.22 -23.01
N ALA A 413 -7.98 32.13 -22.66
CA ALA A 413 -8.50 31.11 -21.74
C ALA A 413 -8.78 31.68 -20.32
N ILE A 414 -7.94 32.58 -19.80
CA ILE A 414 -8.18 33.29 -18.54
C ILE A 414 -9.47 34.13 -18.62
N ALA A 415 -9.72 34.81 -19.74
CA ALA A 415 -10.94 35.58 -19.94
C ALA A 415 -12.17 34.65 -20.03
N LEU A 416 -12.08 33.55 -20.77
CA LEU A 416 -13.16 32.57 -20.90
C LEU A 416 -13.49 31.89 -19.56
N THR A 417 -12.49 31.49 -18.79
CA THR A 417 -12.69 30.86 -17.46
C THR A 417 -13.30 31.84 -16.47
N LYS A 418 -12.96 33.14 -16.55
CA LYS A 418 -13.57 34.20 -15.73
C LYS A 418 -15.05 34.41 -16.06
N GLU A 419 -15.43 34.41 -17.33
CA GLU A 419 -16.83 34.57 -17.72
C GLU A 419 -17.64 33.27 -17.49
N GLY A 420 -17.02 32.11 -17.69
CA GLY A 420 -17.61 30.80 -17.37
C GLY A 420 -17.93 30.66 -15.88
N SER A 421 -17.02 31.05 -14.98
CA SER A 421 -17.27 30.97 -13.54
C SER A 421 -18.37 31.92 -13.07
N LYS A 422 -18.51 33.11 -13.67
CA LYS A 422 -19.64 34.02 -13.42
C LYS A 422 -20.97 33.41 -13.87
N ALA A 423 -21.00 32.79 -15.05
CA ALA A 423 -22.20 32.15 -15.58
C ALA A 423 -22.68 30.99 -14.69
N VAL A 424 -21.78 30.07 -14.32
CA VAL A 424 -22.07 28.93 -13.43
C VAL A 424 -22.58 29.42 -12.06
N SER A 425 -21.98 30.48 -11.51
CA SER A 425 -22.44 31.06 -10.24
C SER A 425 -23.80 31.78 -10.33
N SER A 426 -24.17 32.31 -11.50
CA SER A 426 -25.48 32.93 -11.71
C SER A 426 -26.61 31.90 -11.90
N VAL A 427 -26.25 30.67 -12.30
CA VAL A 427 -27.20 29.57 -12.53
C VAL A 427 -26.83 28.39 -11.64
N ILE A 428 -27.05 28.52 -10.33
CA ILE A 428 -26.70 27.50 -9.31
C ILE A 428 -27.31 26.12 -9.63
N SER A 429 -28.45 26.07 -10.33
CA SER A 429 -29.06 24.81 -10.78
C SER A 429 -28.17 24.00 -11.74
N THR A 430 -27.22 24.63 -12.46
CA THR A 430 -26.27 23.90 -13.33
C THR A 430 -25.31 23.00 -12.56
N VAL A 431 -25.02 23.29 -11.27
CA VAL A 431 -24.17 22.43 -10.43
C VAL A 431 -24.87 21.12 -10.07
N PHE A 432 -26.20 21.16 -9.95
CA PHE A 432 -27.03 19.98 -9.66
C PHE A 432 -27.55 19.27 -10.91
N PHE A 433 -27.24 19.78 -12.11
CA PHE A 433 -27.66 19.19 -13.38
C PHE A 433 -27.35 17.68 -13.50
N PRO A 434 -26.16 17.15 -13.14
CA PRO A 434 -25.89 15.71 -13.22
C PRO A 434 -26.68 14.85 -12.22
N ILE A 435 -27.35 15.46 -11.22
CA ILE A 435 -28.20 14.75 -10.25
C ILE A 435 -29.66 14.73 -10.72
N PHE A 436 -30.07 15.72 -11.50
CA PHE A 436 -31.45 15.91 -11.99
C PHE A 436 -31.65 15.54 -13.47
N SER A 437 -30.60 15.03 -14.14
CA SER A 437 -30.62 14.63 -15.56
C SER A 437 -30.99 13.17 -15.77
#